data_AF-A0A7C8EQF9-F1
#
_entry.id   AF-A0A7C8EQF9-F1
#
_cell.length_a   1.000
_cell.length_b   1.000
_cell.length_c   1.000
_cell.angle_alpha   90.00
_cell.angle_beta   90.00
_cell.angle_gamma   90.00
#
_symmetry.space_group_name_H-M   'P 1'
#
loop_
_entity.id
_entity.type
_entity.pdbx_description
1 polymer ?
#
loop_
_entity_poly.entity_id
_entity_poly.type
_entity_poly.pdbx_seq_one_letter_code
_entity_poly.pdbx_strand_id
1 'polypeptide(L)' 'MIQIYSNLNVADNSGARRIRCIQVMGGSKRRYAHVGDIITATVREALPNSGVKKGDVV' A
#
# COMPACT_ATOMS: atom_id res chain seq x y z
N MET A 1 7.49 10.13 5.04
CA MET A 1 6.28 10.23 5.88
C MET A 1 5.09 9.83 5.02
N ILE A 2 4.40 8.77 5.40
CA ILE A 2 3.28 8.19 4.66
C ILE A 2 2.04 8.33 5.53
N GLN A 3 0.92 8.76 4.96
CA GLN A 3 -0.36 8.89 5.65
C GLN A 3 -1.47 8.17 4.89
N ILE A 4 -2.65 8.11 5.51
CA ILE A 4 -3.86 7.61 4.84
C ILE A 4 -4.07 8.39 3.53
N TYR A 5 -4.44 7.67 2.48
CA TYR A 5 -4.62 8.14 1.10
C TYR A 5 -3.35 8.55 0.32
N SER A 6 -2.15 8.39 0.89
CA SER A 6 -0.90 8.49 0.13
C SER A 6 -0.85 7.41 -0.95
N ASN A 7 -0.54 7.81 -2.20
CA ASN A 7 -0.23 6.86 -3.27
C ASN A 7 1.28 6.55 -3.25
N LEU A 8 1.63 5.27 -3.37
CA LEU A 8 2.99 4.77 -3.31
C LEU A 8 3.27 3.89 -4.53
N ASN A 9 4.49 3.98 -5.05
CA ASN A 9 4.98 3.03 -6.04
C ASN A 9 5.43 1.76 -5.31
N VAL A 10 5.12 0.61 -5.88
CA VAL A 10 5.56 -0.69 -5.37
C VAL A 10 6.91 -1.02 -5.97
N ALA A 11 7.85 -1.47 -5.13
CA ALA A 11 9.21 -1.83 -5.51
C ALA A 11 9.47 -3.31 -5.21
N ASP A 12 8.66 -4.18 -5.80
CA ASP A 12 8.76 -5.65 -5.68
C ASP A 12 8.40 -6.34 -7.01
N ASN A 13 8.29 -7.68 -6.97
CA ASN A 13 7.86 -8.53 -8.09
C ASN A 13 6.47 -9.14 -7.91
N SER A 14 5.62 -8.59 -7.02
CA SER A 14 4.24 -9.07 -6.79
C SER A 14 3.32 -8.85 -8.00
N GLY A 15 3.66 -7.86 -8.83
CA GLY A 15 2.86 -7.41 -9.96
C GLY A 15 2.00 -6.17 -9.66
N ALA A 16 1.91 -5.72 -8.40
CA ALA A 16 1.38 -4.39 -8.10
C ALA A 16 2.36 -3.30 -8.58
N ARG A 17 1.84 -2.20 -9.13
CA ARG A 17 2.63 -1.04 -9.58
C ARG A 17 2.40 0.17 -8.69
N ARG A 18 1.14 0.41 -8.33
CA ARG A 18 0.74 1.50 -7.44
C ARG A 18 -0.24 1.01 -6.40
N ILE A 19 -0.04 1.45 -5.17
CA ILE A 19 -0.94 1.22 -4.05
C ILE A 19 -1.34 2.54 -3.41
N ARG A 20 -2.45 2.53 -2.69
CA ARG A 20 -2.88 3.65 -1.84
C ARG A 20 -3.01 3.18 -0.40
N CYS A 21 -2.29 3.81 0.51
CA CYS A 21 -2.40 3.57 1.95
C CYS A 21 -3.84 3.82 2.42
N ILE A 22 -4.42 2.88 3.14
CA ILE A 22 -5.75 3.02 3.77
C ILE A 22 -5.68 2.97 5.29
N GLN A 23 -4.61 2.44 5.87
CA GLN A 23 -4.37 2.42 7.32
C GLN A 23 -2.88 2.39 7.64
N VAL A 24 -2.46 3.16 8.65
CA VAL A 24 -1.11 3.09 9.23
C VAL A 24 -1.16 2.19 10.47
N MET A 25 -0.37 1.13 10.51
CA MET A 25 -0.41 0.15 11.61
C MET A 25 0.43 0.60 12.81
N GLY A 26 0.02 0.20 14.02
CA GLY A 26 0.75 0.49 15.26
C GLY A 26 0.03 1.43 16.24
N GLY A 27 -1.31 1.48 16.21
CA GLY A 27 -2.14 2.11 17.25
C GLY A 27 -3.11 3.19 16.75
N SER A 28 -4.13 3.50 17.55
CA SER A 28 -5.25 4.37 17.17
C SER A 28 -4.89 5.84 16.96
N LYS A 29 -3.78 6.32 17.54
CA LYS A 29 -3.31 7.71 17.40
C LYS A 29 -2.20 7.87 16.36
N ARG A 30 -1.76 6.79 15.72
CA ARG A 30 -0.64 6.83 14.78
C ARG A 30 -1.10 7.43 13.45
N ARG A 31 -0.53 8.57 13.09
CA ARG A 31 -0.91 9.33 11.88
C ARG A 31 -0.02 9.06 10.68
N TYR A 32 1.22 8.64 10.94
CA TYR A 32 2.26 8.57 9.91
C TYR A 32 3.12 7.31 10.03
N ALA A 33 3.44 6.76 8.87
CA ALA A 33 4.43 5.70 8.68
C ALA A 33 5.75 6.26 8.11
N HIS A 34 6.84 5.61 8.48
CA HIS A 34 8.19 5.83 8.01
C HIS A 34 8.78 4.50 7.47
N VAL A 35 10.03 4.52 7.05
CA VAL A 35 10.73 3.32 6.58
C VAL A 35 10.74 2.28 7.72
N GLY A 36 10.36 1.04 7.41
CA GLY A 36 10.24 -0.05 8.37
C GLY A 36 8.85 -0.22 9.01
N ASP A 37 7.96 0.76 8.85
CA ASP A 37 6.58 0.64 9.32
C ASP A 37 5.70 -0.15 8.35
N ILE A 38 4.76 -0.91 8.92
CA ILE A 38 3.76 -1.67 8.17
C ILE A 38 2.51 -0.78 7.96
N ILE A 39 1.95 -0.84 6.77
CA ILE A 39 0.69 -0.18 6.40
C ILE A 39 -0.24 -1.19 5.74
N THR A 40 -1.54 -0.93 5.77
CA THR A 40 -2.51 -1.60 4.89
C THR A 40 -2.82 -0.69 3.71
N ALA A 41 -2.87 -1.24 2.51
CA ALA A 41 -3.05 -0.50 1.27
C ALA A 41 -3.99 -1.19 0.28
N THR A 42 -4.50 -0.41 -0.67
CA THR A 42 -5.33 -0.89 -1.79
C THR A 42 -4.54 -0.82 -3.08
N VAL A 43 -4.54 -1.89 -3.89
CA VAL A 43 -3.89 -1.92 -5.19
C VAL A 43 -4.65 -1.05 -6.19
N ARG A 44 -3.98 -0.05 -6.76
CA ARG A 44 -4.55 0.89 -7.73
C ARG A 44 -4.21 0.55 -9.17
N GLU A 45 -3.02 0.01 -9.38
CA GLU A 45 -2.53 -0.46 -10.68
C GLU A 45 -1.77 -1.77 -10.45
N ALA A 46 -2.06 -2.77 -11.28
CA ALA A 46 -1.40 -4.07 -11.29
C ALA A 46 -1.09 -4.48 -12.73
N LEU A 47 -0.08 -5.33 -12.90
CA LEU A 47 0.25 -5.95 -14.18
C LEU A 47 -0.83 -6.96 -14.58
N PRO A 48 -1.12 -7.12 -15.87
CA PRO A 48 -1.94 -8.22 -16.38
C PRO A 48 -1.38 -9.58 -15.92
N ASN A 49 -2.26 -10.54 -15.64
CA ASN A 49 -1.90 -11.91 -15.23
C ASN A 49 -1.02 -12.01 -13.97
N SER A 50 -0.99 -10.98 -13.12
CA SER A 50 -0.32 -11.05 -11.81
C SER A 50 -1.21 -11.68 -10.75
N GLY A 51 -0.59 -12.13 -9.65
CA GLY A 51 -1.29 -12.73 -8.52
C GLY A 51 -2.14 -11.74 -7.71
N VAL A 52 -1.89 -10.43 -7.88
CA VAL A 52 -2.63 -9.33 -7.25
C VAL A 52 -3.44 -8.57 -8.29
N LYS A 53 -4.68 -8.23 -7.96
CA LYS A 53 -5.61 -7.52 -8.85
C LYS A 53 -5.80 -6.09 -8.38
N LYS A 54 -6.18 -5.22 -9.32
CA LYS A 54 -6.63 -3.88 -9.00
C LYS A 54 -7.85 -3.97 -8.06
N GLY A 55 -7.78 -3.27 -6.93
CA GLY A 55 -8.80 -3.27 -5.90
C GLY A 55 -8.47 -4.15 -4.69
N ASP A 56 -7.51 -5.06 -4.79
CA ASP A 56 -7.12 -5.92 -3.68
C ASP A 56 -6.57 -5.12 -2.50
N VAL A 57 -6.85 -5.60 -1.29
CA VAL A 57 -6.33 -5.04 -0.03
C VAL A 57 -5.16 -5.89 0.40
N VAL A 58 -4.02 -5.26 0.65
CA VAL A 58 -2.74 -5.87 1.06
C VAL A 58 -2.10 -5.14 2.22
#